data_AF-A0A3M1DSC8-F1
#
_entry.id   AF-A0A3M1DSC8-F1
#
_cell.length_a   1.000
_cell.length_b   1.000
_cell.length_c   1.000
_cell.angle_alpha   90.00
_cell.angle_beta   90.00
_cell.angle_gamma   90.00
#
_symmetry.space_group_name_H-M   'P 1'
#
loop_
_entity.id
_entity.type
_entity.pdbx_description
1 polymer ?
#
loop_
_entity_poly.entity_id
_entity_poly.type
_entity_poly.pdbx_seq_one_letter_code
_entity_poly.pdbx_strand_id
1 'polypeptide(L)'
;MKRISRFHGVPLPTGEAWHVELFTRFCEPAYGPLPVLFDPALAASLAPFRRFRHVFFHGYSFELDWERMAEGIRQMESVFEQFKRVLSVYLGSISGTGLE
;
A
#
# COMPACT_ATOMS: atom_id res chain seq x y z
N MET A 1 -1.05 -5.57 4.18
CA MET A 1 -1.05 -6.34 2.92
C MET A 1 -0.65 -7.81 3.11
N LYS A 2 0.61 -8.19 3.40
CA LYS A 2 1.01 -9.63 3.54
C LYS A 2 0.08 -10.47 4.43
N ARG A 3 -0.26 -9.96 5.62
CA ARG A 3 -1.15 -10.64 6.57
C ARG A 3 -2.57 -10.82 6.02
N ILE A 4 -3.06 -9.84 5.26
CA ILE A 4 -4.37 -9.89 4.61
C ILE A 4 -4.37 -10.94 3.50
N SER A 5 -3.32 -11.00 2.67
CA SER A 5 -3.19 -12.05 1.65
C SER A 5 -3.21 -13.44 2.26
N ARG A 6 -2.47 -13.65 3.37
CA ARG A 6 -2.48 -14.92 4.10
C ARG A 6 -3.84 -15.26 4.71
N PHE A 7 -4.53 -14.28 5.29
CA PHE A 7 -5.88 -14.46 5.84
C PHE A 7 -6.87 -14.98 4.78
N HIS A 8 -6.76 -14.47 3.55
CA HIS A 8 -7.56 -14.92 2.40
C HIS A 8 -6.98 -16.12 1.64
N GLY A 9 -5.93 -16.78 2.17
CA GLY A 9 -5.29 -17.93 1.51
C GLY A 9 -4.60 -17.61 0.18
N VAL A 10 -4.35 -16.34 -0.13
CA VAL A 10 -3.70 -15.93 -1.38
C VAL A 10 -2.17 -15.95 -1.22
N PRO A 11 -1.44 -16.72 -2.06
CA PRO A 11 0.01 -16.79 -1.99
C PRO A 11 0.64 -15.43 -2.29
N LEU A 12 1.76 -15.14 -1.62
CA LEU A 12 2.50 -13.91 -1.84
C LEU A 12 3.18 -13.94 -3.22
N PRO A 13 3.23 -12.81 -3.93
CA PRO A 13 4.04 -12.69 -5.13
C PRO A 13 5.52 -12.92 -4.83
N THR A 14 6.27 -13.31 -5.87
CA THR A 14 7.70 -13.64 -5.81
C THR A 14 8.47 -12.80 -6.84
N GLY A 15 9.81 -12.81 -6.76
CA GLY A 15 10.69 -12.03 -7.65
C GLY A 15 10.94 -10.59 -7.17
N GLU A 16 11.83 -9.86 -7.84
CA GLU A 16 12.33 -8.54 -7.39
C GLU A 16 11.22 -7.50 -7.16
N ALA A 17 10.19 -7.50 -8.01
CA ALA A 17 9.08 -6.54 -7.95
C ALA A 17 7.91 -6.98 -7.05
N TRP A 18 8.06 -8.04 -6.25
CA TRP A 18 6.94 -8.64 -5.49
C TRP A 18 6.20 -7.63 -4.60
N HIS A 19 6.90 -6.62 -4.08
CA HIS A 19 6.31 -5.59 -3.24
C HIS A 19 5.31 -4.70 -3.99
N VAL A 20 5.62 -4.39 -5.25
CA VAL A 20 4.75 -3.59 -6.12
C VAL A 20 3.54 -4.42 -6.50
N GLU A 21 3.75 -5.67 -6.91
CA GLU A 21 2.66 -6.59 -7.24
C GLU A 21 1.73 -6.80 -6.04
N LEU A 22 2.29 -7.01 -4.84
CA LEU A 22 1.50 -7.17 -3.62
C LEU A 22 0.63 -5.95 -3.36
N PHE A 23 1.13 -4.75 -3.62
CA PHE A 23 0.36 -3.51 -3.46
C PHE A 23 -0.77 -3.41 -4.50
N THR A 24 -0.47 -3.69 -5.77
CA THR A 24 -1.44 -3.61 -6.87
C THR A 24 -2.62 -4.56 -6.66
N ARG A 25 -2.42 -5.73 -6.03
CA ARG A 25 -3.50 -6.67 -5.69
C ARG A 25 -4.55 -6.11 -4.71
N PHE A 26 -4.28 -5.01 -4.02
CA PHE A 26 -5.22 -4.30 -3.14
C PHE A 26 -5.79 -3.02 -3.78
N CYS A 27 -5.50 -2.79 -5.07
CA CYS A 27 -6.04 -1.68 -5.85
C CYS A 27 -7.15 -2.17 -6.78
N GLU A 28 -7.78 -1.26 -7.50
CA GLU A 28 -8.62 -1.61 -8.65
C GLU A 28 -7.76 -2.04 -9.85
N PRO A 29 -8.18 -3.06 -10.63
CA PRO A 29 -9.33 -3.93 -10.41
C PRO A 29 -9.07 -4.98 -9.31
N ALA A 30 -10.15 -5.49 -8.70
CA ALA A 30 -10.08 -6.47 -7.62
C ALA A 30 -9.30 -7.74 -8.01
N TYR A 31 -8.53 -8.28 -7.05
CA TYR A 31 -7.74 -9.49 -7.24
C TYR A 31 -8.27 -10.66 -6.39
N GLY A 32 -9.05 -11.54 -7.04
CA GLY A 32 -9.57 -12.75 -6.40
C GLY A 32 -10.35 -12.43 -5.10
N PRO A 33 -10.07 -13.11 -3.97
CA PRO A 33 -10.76 -12.86 -2.70
C PRO A 33 -10.23 -11.63 -1.95
N LEU A 34 -9.20 -10.94 -2.46
CA LEU A 34 -8.62 -9.80 -1.75
C LEU A 34 -9.54 -8.58 -1.85
N PRO A 35 -9.67 -7.82 -0.76
CA PRO A 35 -10.42 -6.56 -0.79
C PRO A 35 -9.71 -5.53 -1.67
N VAL A 36 -10.50 -4.71 -2.36
CA VAL A 36 -10.02 -3.44 -2.90
C VAL A 36 -9.92 -2.46 -1.73
N LEU A 37 -8.70 -2.08 -1.37
CA LEU A 37 -8.42 -1.14 -0.28
C LEU A 37 -8.04 0.24 -0.79
N PHE A 38 -7.35 0.31 -1.93
CA PHE A 38 -6.81 1.56 -2.45
C PHE A 38 -7.50 1.89 -3.77
N ASP A 39 -8.34 2.91 -3.75
CA ASP A 39 -8.87 3.51 -4.97
C ASP A 39 -7.72 4.14 -5.80
N PRO A 40 -7.98 4.52 -7.06
CA PRO A 40 -6.94 5.11 -7.92
C PRO A 40 -6.27 6.36 -7.34
N ALA A 41 -7.01 7.19 -6.59
CA ALA A 41 -6.49 8.43 -6.01
C ALA A 41 -5.52 8.14 -4.86
N LEU A 42 -5.91 7.32 -3.90
CA LEU A 42 -5.06 6.92 -2.78
C LEU A 42 -3.87 6.09 -3.26
N ALA A 43 -4.06 5.24 -4.27
CA ALA A 43 -2.97 4.45 -4.84
C ALA A 43 -1.89 5.34 -5.50
N ALA A 44 -2.29 6.41 -6.16
CA ALA A 44 -1.40 7.42 -6.72
C ALA A 44 -0.66 8.20 -5.63
N SER A 45 -1.38 8.65 -4.59
CA SER A 45 -0.77 9.34 -3.44
C SER A 45 0.22 8.48 -2.67
N LEU A 46 0.05 7.15 -2.65
CA LEU A 46 0.98 6.22 -2.00
C LEU A 46 2.25 5.91 -2.84
N ALA A 47 2.25 6.21 -4.14
CA ALA A 47 3.34 5.85 -5.04
C ALA A 47 4.69 6.54 -4.74
N PRO A 48 4.75 7.84 -4.37
CA PRO A 48 6.00 8.50 -3.98
C PRO A 48 6.68 7.84 -2.79
N PHE A 49 5.91 7.43 -1.77
CA PHE A 49 6.45 6.79 -0.56
C PHE A 49 7.05 5.40 -0.84
N ARG A 50 6.45 4.64 -1.78
CA ARG A 50 7.01 3.35 -2.23
C ARG A 50 8.32 3.53 -3.00
N ARG A 51 8.40 4.57 -3.85
CA ARG A 51 9.60 4.93 -4.61
C ARG A 51 10.73 5.40 -3.70
N PHE A 52 10.42 6.18 -2.66
CA PHE A 52 11.41 6.61 -1.65
C PHE A 52 12.11 5.41 -1.00
N ARG A 53 11.34 4.38 -0.60
CA ARG A 53 11.92 3.15 -0.06
C ARG A 53 12.85 2.45 -1.06
N HIS A 54 12.49 2.40 -2.34
CA HIS A 54 13.35 1.78 -3.35
C HIS A 54 14.66 2.57 -3.55
N VAL A 55 14.59 3.89 -3.67
CA VAL A 55 15.77 4.76 -3.84
C VAL A 55 16.68 4.70 -2.63
N PHE A 56 16.13 4.83 -1.42
CA PHE A 56 16.91 4.82 -0.18
C PHE A 56 17.58 3.46 0.11
N PHE A 57 16.94 2.33 -0.25
CA PHE A 57 17.49 1.00 0.02
C PHE A 57 18.35 0.42 -1.11
N HIS A 58 18.15 0.79 -2.38
CA HIS A 58 18.78 0.11 -3.52
C HIS A 58 19.72 0.94 -4.38
N GLY A 59 19.81 2.27 -4.27
CA GLY A 59 20.74 2.97 -5.16
C GLY A 59 20.81 4.48 -5.03
N TYR A 60 22.06 4.92 -4.81
CA TYR A 60 22.60 6.24 -5.09
C TYR A 60 22.16 7.36 -4.15
N SER A 61 23.00 7.59 -3.14
CA SER A 61 23.06 8.75 -2.24
C SER A 61 23.21 10.11 -2.94
N PHE A 62 23.07 10.20 -4.27
CA PHE A 62 23.61 11.32 -5.04
C PHE A 62 22.60 12.38 -5.49
N GLU A 63 21.30 12.09 -5.58
CA GLU A 63 20.30 13.14 -5.87
C GLU A 63 19.01 12.91 -5.08
N LEU A 64 19.07 13.13 -3.77
CA LEU A 64 17.85 13.40 -3.00
C LEU A 64 17.28 14.75 -3.48
N ASP A 65 16.37 14.70 -4.44
CA ASP A 65 15.63 15.86 -4.92
C ASP A 65 14.67 16.34 -3.81
N TRP A 66 15.12 17.39 -3.11
CA TRP A 66 14.38 17.99 -2.00
C TRP A 66 12.98 18.47 -2.41
N GLU A 67 12.79 18.98 -3.62
CA GLU A 67 11.48 19.45 -4.07
C GLU A 67 10.50 18.28 -4.20
N ARG A 68 10.97 17.14 -4.75
CA ARG A 68 10.18 15.91 -4.83
C ARG A 68 9.90 15.29 -3.46
N MET A 69 10.85 15.39 -2.52
CA MET A 69 10.68 14.88 -1.16
C MET A 69 9.75 15.75 -0.33
N ALA A 70 9.89 17.08 -0.40
CA ALA A 70 9.10 18.02 0.37
C ALA A 70 7.61 17.89 0.06
N GLU A 71 7.24 17.66 -1.20
CA GLU A 71 5.84 17.44 -1.56
C GLU A 71 5.27 16.16 -0.92
N GLY A 72 6.01 15.06 -0.99
CA GLY A 72 5.63 13.82 -0.29
C GLY A 72 5.54 13.99 1.22
N ILE A 73 6.45 14.76 1.83
CA ILE A 73 6.46 15.02 3.28
C ILE A 73 5.25 15.86 3.69
N ARG A 74 4.91 16.93 2.94
CA ARG A 74 3.74 17.79 3.24
C ARG A 74 2.44 17.01 3.24
N GLN A 75 2.31 16.04 2.33
CA GLN A 75 1.10 15.23 2.19
C GLN A 75 1.10 13.98 3.08
N MET A 76 2.23 13.66 3.73
CA MET A 76 2.44 12.39 4.44
C MET A 76 1.39 12.13 5.50
N GLU A 77 1.08 13.13 6.34
CA GLU A 77 0.09 12.99 7.40
C GLU A 77 -1.29 12.66 6.84
N SER A 78 -1.77 13.44 5.87
CA SER A 78 -3.07 13.22 5.24
C SER A 78 -3.17 11.86 4.54
N VAL A 79 -2.15 11.47 3.77
CA VAL A 79 -2.11 10.17 3.09
C VAL A 79 -2.07 9.02 4.09
N PHE A 80 -1.33 9.18 5.19
CA PHE A 80 -1.25 8.16 6.24
C PHE A 80 -2.57 8.02 7.01
N GLU A 81 -3.27 9.12 7.29
CA GLU A 81 -4.61 9.07 7.90
C GLU A 81 -5.63 8.37 6.99
N GLN A 82 -5.61 8.66 5.69
CA GLN A 82 -6.47 7.97 4.72
C GLN A 82 -6.17 6.47 4.67
N PHE A 83 -4.89 6.11 4.62
CA PHE A 83 -4.45 4.72 4.66
C PHE A 83 -4.91 4.00 5.94
N LYS A 84 -4.75 4.62 7.11
CA LYS A 84 -5.23 4.07 8.39
C LYS A 84 -6.74 3.88 8.38
N ARG A 85 -7.50 4.88 7.91
CA ARG A 85 -8.96 4.82 7.86
C ARG A 85 -9.44 3.63 7.03
N VAL A 86 -8.90 3.46 5.83
CA VAL A 86 -9.22 2.33 4.95
C VAL A 86 -8.98 1.00 5.66
N LEU A 87 -7.82 0.84 6.32
CA LEU A 87 -7.51 -0.39 7.03
C LEU A 87 -8.42 -0.62 8.24
N SER A 88 -8.74 0.43 9.01
CA SER A 88 -9.65 0.32 10.16
C SER A 88 -11.06 -0.09 9.73
N VAL A 89 -11.56 0.46 8.63
CA VAL A 89 -12.87 0.09 8.06
C VAL A 89 -12.86 -1.39 7.65
N TYR A 90 -11.85 -1.83 6.89
CA TYR A 90 -11.73 -3.21 6.47
C TYR A 90 -11.56 -4.19 7.66
N LEU A 91 -10.74 -3.84 8.64
CA LEU A 91 -10.55 -4.68 9.83
C LEU A 91 -11.85 -4.78 10.64
N GLY A 92 -12.59 -3.67 10.77
CA GLY A 92 -13.91 -3.68 11.38
C GLY A 92 -14.91 -4.58 10.66
N SER A 93 -14.90 -4.59 9.31
CA SER A 93 -15.82 -5.43 8.54
C SER A 93 -15.55 -6.93 8.73
N ILE A 94 -14.28 -7.34 8.82
CA ILE A 94 -13.96 -8.77 9.04
C ILE A 94 -14.08 -9.19 10.51
N SER A 95 -13.93 -8.27 11.47
CA SER A 95 -14.14 -8.57 12.90
C SER A 95 -15.62 -8.79 13.25
N GLY A 96 -16.56 -8.22 12.48
CA GLY A 96 -18.00 -8.46 12.64
C GLY A 96 -18.51 -9.74 11.98
N THR A 97 -17.68 -10.42 11.16
CA THR A 97 -18.09 -11.58 10.33
C THR A 97 -17.71 -12.93 10.98
N GLY A 98 -17.29 -12.93 12.26
CA GLY A 98 -16.72 -14.11 12.94
C GLY A 98 -17.61 -14.82 13.97
N LEU A 99 -18.94 -14.66 13.95
CA LEU A 99 -19.87 -15.27 14.91
C LEU A 99 -21.06 -16.00 14.26
N GLU A 100 -20.83 -16.75 13.18
CA GLU A 100 -21.80 -17.74 12.68
C GLU A 100 -21.11 -19.08 12.38
#